data_AF-A0A2W5UV32-F1
#
_entry.id   AF-A0A2W5UV32-F1
#
_cell.length_a   1.000
_cell.length_b   1.000
_cell.length_c   1.000
_cell.angle_alpha   90.00
_cell.angle_beta   90.00
_cell.angle_gamma   90.00
#
_symmetry.space_group_name_H-M   'P 1'
#
loop_
_entity.id
_entity.type
_entity.pdbx_description
1 polymer ?
#
loop_
_entity_poly.entity_id
_entity_poly.type
_entity_poly.pdbx_seq_one_letter_code
_entity_poly.pdbx_strand_id
1 'polypeptide(L)'
;MLTLVVVIALAAGENCTPELWCGNELPECVTPLARELHKAPASPKYVTRSEEVLRTETDETTRILAMRVLAKARKQSLEPYALQLAKEKHDCRFEGIELLASVPKWSGETRTFIEEGLETQWPVPFLRTISAREEPWTRAHFLNALRTGKKRHDALRALTSPPKNRELKEAVNFIGNCDVSLYARELAVKALGKLTKVKCPESKWRVKNGAVTDGVTTVPLISARQEPGVNITGETAEWRRGDGGVISGLGYLPLGVLQRGSETLVLGSRGGMFGAVGTLEENSISWTYDVPSLPTAWAVSGETVFVEMEADSLSSPAPVVRGQRVVHVFERDGGVTLAK
;
A
#
# COMPACT_ATOMS: atom_id res chain seq x y z
N MET A 1 -42.04 60.05 -19.47
CA MET A 1 -41.78 59.27 -18.24
C MET A 1 -41.23 57.91 -18.67
N LEU A 2 -39.95 57.64 -18.40
CA LEU A 2 -39.30 56.36 -18.68
C LEU A 2 -39.40 55.49 -17.42
N THR A 3 -40.12 54.39 -17.52
CA THR A 3 -40.25 53.40 -16.45
C THR A 3 -38.95 52.59 -16.37
N LEU A 4 -38.22 52.77 -15.28
CA LEU A 4 -37.03 51.99 -14.93
C LEU A 4 -37.48 50.57 -14.56
N VAL A 5 -37.31 49.62 -15.47
CA VAL A 5 -37.46 48.18 -15.16
C VAL A 5 -36.18 47.74 -14.48
N VAL A 6 -36.24 47.62 -13.15
CA VAL A 6 -35.21 46.96 -12.35
C VAL A 6 -35.31 45.46 -12.63
N VAL A 7 -34.41 44.93 -13.46
CA VAL A 7 -34.24 43.49 -13.61
C VAL A 7 -33.37 43.00 -12.45
N ILE A 8 -34.03 42.57 -11.37
CA ILE A 8 -33.39 41.73 -10.35
C ILE A 8 -33.25 40.35 -10.97
N ALA A 9 -32.04 39.99 -11.41
CA ALA A 9 -31.69 38.62 -11.72
C ALA A 9 -31.46 37.84 -10.40
N LEU A 10 -32.55 37.51 -9.72
CA LEU A 10 -32.61 36.42 -8.75
C LEU A 10 -32.87 35.14 -9.56
N ALA A 11 -31.83 34.56 -10.12
CA ALA A 11 -31.90 33.21 -10.68
C ALA A 11 -31.51 32.22 -9.58
N ALA A 12 -32.55 31.59 -9.01
CA ALA A 12 -32.57 30.29 -8.35
C ALA A 12 -31.25 29.82 -7.71
N GLY A 13 -31.10 30.13 -6.42
CA GLY A 13 -30.32 29.27 -5.53
C GLY A 13 -31.08 27.96 -5.35
N GLU A 14 -30.81 26.97 -6.20
CA GLU A 14 -30.96 25.59 -5.77
C GLU A 14 -30.11 25.42 -4.52
N ASN A 15 -30.67 24.76 -3.50
CA ASN A 15 -30.00 24.43 -2.24
C ASN A 15 -28.81 23.49 -2.50
N CYS A 16 -27.75 24.03 -3.07
CA CYS A 16 -26.45 23.39 -3.17
C CYS A 16 -25.80 23.49 -1.79
N THR A 17 -25.89 22.43 -1.00
CA THR A 17 -24.96 22.26 0.12
C THR A 17 -23.62 21.86 -0.48
N PRO A 18 -22.56 22.67 -0.36
CA PRO A 18 -21.24 22.26 -0.80
C PRO A 18 -20.83 21.05 0.05
N GLU A 19 -20.84 19.87 -0.54
CA GLU A 19 -20.20 18.71 0.05
C GLU A 19 -18.69 18.89 -0.05
N LEU A 20 -17.99 18.51 1.02
CA LEU A 20 -16.53 18.49 1.03
C LEU A 20 -16.04 17.62 -0.12
N TRP A 21 -15.20 18.19 -1.00
CA TRP A 21 -14.79 17.52 -2.22
C TRP A 21 -13.26 17.53 -2.40
N CYS A 22 -12.71 16.34 -2.68
CA CYS A 22 -11.28 16.11 -2.91
C CYS A 22 -10.96 15.36 -4.21
N GLY A 23 -11.95 15.19 -5.10
CA GLY A 23 -11.74 14.54 -6.40
C GLY A 23 -10.91 15.39 -7.36
N ASN A 24 -10.81 14.92 -8.62
CA ASN A 24 -10.26 15.72 -9.73
C ASN A 24 -11.35 16.34 -10.62
N GLU A 25 -12.57 15.79 -10.63
CA GLU A 25 -13.74 16.34 -11.32
C GLU A 25 -14.63 17.16 -10.38
N LEU A 26 -14.67 18.49 -10.58
CA LEU A 26 -15.47 19.38 -9.73
C LEU A 26 -16.96 18.99 -9.77
N PRO A 27 -17.65 18.98 -8.61
CA PRO A 27 -19.09 18.81 -8.59
C PRO A 27 -19.78 20.02 -9.23
N GLU A 28 -21.02 19.82 -9.68
CA GLU A 28 -21.80 20.87 -10.37
C GLU A 28 -22.04 22.09 -9.45
N CYS A 29 -22.29 21.81 -8.16
CA CYS A 29 -22.48 22.77 -7.08
C CYS A 29 -21.15 23.20 -6.43
N VAL A 30 -20.43 24.14 -7.05
CA VAL A 30 -19.23 24.77 -6.45
C VAL A 30 -19.22 26.27 -6.67
N THR A 31 -18.56 27.01 -5.76
CA THR A 31 -18.47 28.47 -5.85
C THR A 31 -17.72 28.92 -7.13
N PRO A 32 -17.99 30.13 -7.65
CA PRO A 32 -17.21 30.66 -8.78
C PRO A 32 -15.71 30.70 -8.51
N LEU A 33 -15.33 30.97 -7.26
CA LEU A 33 -13.94 30.98 -6.80
C LEU A 33 -13.30 29.58 -6.85
N ALA A 34 -14.02 28.54 -6.41
CA ALA A 34 -13.56 27.16 -6.55
C ALA A 34 -13.34 26.79 -8.04
N ARG A 35 -14.26 27.15 -8.93
CA ARG A 35 -14.10 26.91 -10.39
C ARG A 35 -12.87 27.61 -10.96
N GLU A 36 -12.62 28.84 -10.53
CA GLU A 36 -11.42 29.60 -10.91
C GLU A 36 -10.15 28.90 -10.43
N LEU A 37 -10.06 28.55 -9.14
CA LEU A 37 -8.88 27.92 -8.54
C LEU A 37 -8.59 26.53 -9.11
N HIS A 38 -9.61 25.76 -9.46
CA HIS A 38 -9.43 24.43 -10.06
C HIS A 38 -8.62 24.48 -11.36
N LYS A 39 -8.83 25.51 -12.18
CA LYS A 39 -8.11 25.71 -13.45
C LYS A 39 -6.87 26.59 -13.29
N ALA A 40 -6.59 27.09 -12.10
CA ALA A 40 -5.54 28.07 -11.89
C ALA A 40 -4.13 27.48 -12.13
N PRO A 41 -3.27 28.18 -12.88
CA PRO A 41 -1.85 27.86 -13.02
C PRO A 41 -1.05 28.33 -11.79
N ALA A 42 0.19 27.86 -11.68
CA ALA A 42 1.15 28.24 -10.64
C ALA A 42 1.73 29.68 -10.77
N SER A 43 0.95 30.63 -11.29
CA SER A 43 1.42 32.01 -11.51
C SER A 43 1.45 32.83 -10.21
N PRO A 44 2.29 33.89 -10.11
CA PRO A 44 2.35 34.74 -8.91
C PRO A 44 0.99 35.29 -8.46
N LYS A 45 0.13 35.71 -9.40
CA LYS A 45 -1.23 36.20 -9.10
C LYS A 45 -2.05 35.15 -8.35
N TYR A 46 -2.07 33.92 -8.85
CA TYR A 46 -2.84 32.83 -8.27
C TYR A 46 -2.24 32.31 -6.97
N VAL A 47 -0.91 32.34 -6.81
CA VAL A 47 -0.26 32.04 -5.54
C VAL A 47 -0.72 33.00 -4.45
N THR A 48 -0.60 34.31 -4.67
CA THR A 48 -1.02 35.31 -3.67
C THR A 48 -2.50 35.19 -3.34
N ARG A 49 -3.33 34.96 -4.36
CA ARG A 49 -4.77 34.73 -4.17
C ARG A 49 -5.05 33.47 -3.35
N SER A 50 -4.35 32.37 -3.59
CA SER A 50 -4.51 31.15 -2.82
C SER A 50 -4.06 31.30 -1.36
N GLU A 51 -3.00 32.06 -1.10
CA GLU A 51 -2.58 32.37 0.28
C GLU A 51 -3.62 33.20 1.04
N GLU A 52 -4.30 34.12 0.35
CA GLU A 52 -5.42 34.88 0.91
C GLU A 52 -6.61 33.97 1.22
N VAL A 53 -7.02 33.14 0.26
CA VAL A 53 -8.13 32.18 0.41
C VAL A 53 -7.94 31.29 1.62
N LEU A 54 -6.74 30.78 1.88
CA LEU A 54 -6.47 29.93 3.04
C LEU A 54 -6.63 30.62 4.40
N ARG A 55 -6.67 31.96 4.42
CA ARG A 55 -6.86 32.78 5.63
C ARG A 55 -8.29 33.26 5.81
N THR A 56 -9.01 33.50 4.71
CA THR A 56 -10.31 34.18 4.75
C THR A 56 -11.50 33.27 4.45
N GLU A 57 -11.28 32.21 3.68
CA GLU A 57 -12.37 31.35 3.21
C GLU A 57 -12.68 30.26 4.24
N THR A 58 -13.96 29.95 4.41
CA THR A 58 -14.44 28.87 5.29
C THR A 58 -14.81 27.62 4.50
N ASP A 59 -15.14 27.75 3.21
CA ASP A 59 -15.44 26.62 2.33
C ASP A 59 -14.19 25.73 2.11
N GLU A 60 -14.22 24.52 2.67
CA GLU A 60 -13.09 23.60 2.66
C GLU A 60 -12.69 23.18 1.24
N THR A 61 -13.66 23.00 0.33
CA THR A 61 -13.40 22.68 -1.08
C THR A 61 -12.57 23.78 -1.75
N THR A 62 -12.96 25.05 -1.57
CA THR A 62 -12.20 26.20 -2.08
C THR A 62 -10.79 26.27 -1.45
N ARG A 63 -10.65 25.97 -0.16
CA ARG A 63 -9.34 25.91 0.52
C ARG A 63 -8.45 24.79 -0.03
N ILE A 64 -8.98 23.60 -0.28
CA ILE A 64 -8.25 22.49 -0.91
C ILE A 64 -7.76 22.87 -2.31
N LEU A 65 -8.60 23.51 -3.10
CA LEU A 65 -8.20 24.00 -4.43
C LEU A 65 -7.09 25.06 -4.35
N ALA A 66 -7.14 25.96 -3.35
CA ALA A 66 -6.05 26.89 -3.08
C ALA A 66 -4.76 26.15 -2.69
N MET A 67 -4.83 25.12 -1.85
CA MET A 67 -3.67 24.28 -1.51
C MET A 67 -3.06 23.62 -2.75
N ARG A 68 -3.87 23.11 -3.69
CA ARG A 68 -3.39 22.54 -4.96
C ARG A 68 -2.62 23.56 -5.81
N VAL A 69 -3.06 24.81 -5.85
CA VAL A 69 -2.33 25.88 -6.54
C VAL A 69 -0.97 26.13 -5.88
N LEU A 70 -0.93 26.21 -4.54
CA LEU A 70 0.33 26.36 -3.79
C LEU A 70 1.26 25.16 -3.96
N ALA A 71 0.71 23.95 -4.07
CA ALA A 71 1.46 22.73 -4.36
C ALA A 71 2.09 22.76 -5.76
N LYS A 72 1.32 23.13 -6.80
CA LYS A 72 1.85 23.34 -8.17
C LYS A 72 2.99 24.37 -8.17
N ALA A 73 2.87 25.42 -7.35
CA ALA A 73 3.89 26.46 -7.18
C ALA A 73 5.01 26.12 -6.19
N ARG A 74 4.97 24.93 -5.56
CA ARG A 74 5.92 24.45 -4.54
C ARG A 74 6.18 25.47 -3.43
N LYS A 75 5.12 26.02 -2.85
CA LYS A 75 5.23 27.05 -1.79
C LYS A 75 5.41 26.42 -0.41
N GLN A 76 6.33 26.95 0.38
CA GLN A 76 6.53 26.50 1.77
C GLN A 76 5.32 26.79 2.66
N SER A 77 4.59 27.88 2.38
CA SER A 77 3.37 28.27 3.09
C SER A 77 2.25 27.22 3.01
N LEU A 78 2.33 26.25 2.10
CA LEU A 78 1.39 25.13 2.01
C LEU A 78 1.44 24.20 3.23
N GLU A 79 2.63 24.01 3.81
CA GLU A 79 2.89 22.95 4.80
C GLU A 79 1.87 22.89 5.95
N PRO A 80 1.60 23.97 6.71
CA PRO A 80 0.69 23.89 7.85
C PRO A 80 -0.74 23.49 7.45
N TYR A 81 -1.21 23.94 6.29
CA TYR A 81 -2.56 23.63 5.80
C TYR A 81 -2.67 22.19 5.30
N ALA A 82 -1.66 21.72 4.56
CA ALA A 82 -1.63 20.34 4.08
C ALA A 82 -1.50 19.35 5.25
N LEU A 83 -0.69 19.68 6.27
CA LEU A 83 -0.53 18.85 7.47
C LEU A 83 -1.81 18.83 8.31
N GLN A 84 -2.49 19.97 8.46
CA GLN A 84 -3.78 20.04 9.14
C GLN A 84 -4.80 19.14 8.43
N LEU A 85 -4.96 19.30 7.11
CA LEU A 85 -5.87 18.47 6.30
C LEU A 85 -5.53 16.98 6.43
N ALA A 86 -4.24 16.63 6.42
CA ALA A 86 -3.79 15.25 6.55
C ALA A 86 -4.13 14.59 7.89
N LYS A 87 -4.30 15.39 8.95
CA LYS A 87 -4.64 14.93 10.31
C LYS A 87 -6.15 14.82 10.55
N GLU A 88 -6.98 15.34 9.65
CA GLU A 88 -8.43 15.29 9.78
C GLU A 88 -8.99 13.88 9.58
N LYS A 89 -10.17 13.60 10.15
CA LYS A 89 -10.79 12.26 10.19
C LYS A 89 -11.80 12.01 9.07
N HIS A 90 -11.66 12.69 7.94
CA HIS A 90 -12.56 12.53 6.78
C HIS A 90 -11.78 12.19 5.50
N ASP A 91 -12.52 11.92 4.42
CA ASP A 91 -12.01 11.37 3.16
C ASP A 91 -10.88 12.20 2.53
N CYS A 92 -10.89 13.51 2.74
CA CYS A 92 -9.88 14.43 2.23
C CYS A 92 -8.49 14.34 2.89
N ARG A 93 -8.31 13.55 3.95
CA ARG A 93 -6.99 13.38 4.59
C ARG A 93 -5.90 12.92 3.62
N PHE A 94 -6.26 12.11 2.63
CA PHE A 94 -5.31 11.58 1.65
C PHE A 94 -4.83 12.67 0.68
N GLU A 95 -5.69 13.63 0.34
CA GLU A 95 -5.29 14.83 -0.41
C GLU A 95 -4.26 15.64 0.39
N GLY A 96 -4.49 15.85 1.69
CA GLY A 96 -3.54 16.51 2.58
C GLY A 96 -2.17 15.82 2.56
N ILE A 97 -2.15 14.49 2.67
CA ILE A 97 -0.92 13.69 2.59
C ILE A 97 -0.21 13.90 1.24
N GLU A 98 -0.94 13.80 0.12
CA GLU A 98 -0.36 13.96 -1.22
C GLU A 98 0.18 15.39 -1.45
N LEU A 99 -0.50 16.42 -0.94
CA LEU A 99 -0.06 17.81 -1.04
C LEU A 99 1.29 18.04 -0.34
N LEU A 100 1.59 17.33 0.75
CA LEU A 100 2.89 17.41 1.44
C LEU A 100 4.06 17.05 0.52
N ALA A 101 3.85 16.23 -0.52
CA ALA A 101 4.89 15.89 -1.48
C ALA A 101 5.45 17.12 -2.21
N SER A 102 4.63 18.18 -2.35
CA SER A 102 5.00 19.41 -3.05
C SER A 102 5.63 20.48 -2.15
N VAL A 103 5.65 20.27 -0.83
CA VAL A 103 6.28 21.19 0.12
C VAL A 103 7.81 21.13 -0.03
N PRO A 104 8.53 22.25 -0.26
CA PRO A 104 9.97 22.22 -0.51
C PRO A 104 10.79 21.58 0.61
N LYS A 105 10.51 21.92 1.87
CA LYS A 105 11.21 21.40 3.04
C LYS A 105 10.20 21.01 4.11
N TRP A 106 10.31 19.80 4.64
CA TRP A 106 9.47 19.38 5.76
C TRP A 106 10.04 19.85 7.09
N SER A 107 9.15 20.35 7.93
CA SER A 107 9.32 20.53 9.36
C SER A 107 9.51 19.18 10.06
N GLY A 108 9.98 19.23 11.32
CA GLY A 108 10.08 18.04 12.16
C GLY A 108 8.72 17.38 12.38
N GLU A 109 7.66 18.19 12.56
CA GLU A 109 6.30 17.72 12.76
C GLU A 109 5.78 16.94 11.55
N THR A 110 5.97 17.46 10.34
CA THR A 110 5.61 16.75 9.10
C THR A 110 6.36 15.44 8.97
N ARG A 111 7.66 15.40 9.31
CA ARG A 111 8.44 14.15 9.26
C ARG A 111 7.90 13.11 10.22
N THR A 112 7.66 13.47 11.48
CA THR A 112 7.08 12.57 12.49
C THR A 112 5.72 12.06 12.04
N PHE A 113 4.85 12.92 11.52
CA PHE A 113 3.55 12.52 10.98
C PHE A 113 3.66 11.51 9.83
N ILE A 114 4.60 11.72 8.91
CA ILE A 114 4.84 10.77 7.81
C ILE A 114 5.41 9.44 8.35
N GLU A 115 6.33 9.46 9.31
CA GLU A 115 6.90 8.26 9.94
C GLU A 115 5.82 7.40 10.61
N GLU A 116 4.98 8.03 11.44
CA GLU A 116 3.84 7.37 12.07
C GLU A 116 2.88 6.79 11.02
N GLY A 117 2.61 7.57 9.95
CA GLY A 117 1.79 7.17 8.82
C GLY A 117 2.29 5.92 8.09
N LEU A 118 3.62 5.79 7.93
CA LEU A 118 4.24 4.62 7.31
C LEU A 118 4.03 3.34 8.11
N GLU A 119 3.76 3.42 9.41
CA GLU A 119 3.49 2.26 10.28
C GLU A 119 2.01 1.88 10.37
N THR A 120 1.11 2.67 9.77
CA THR A 120 -0.33 2.37 9.73
C THR A 120 -0.67 1.20 8.81
N GLN A 121 -1.93 0.74 8.86
CA GLN A 121 -2.46 -0.28 7.95
C GLN A 121 -2.61 0.21 6.49
N TRP A 122 -2.53 1.53 6.26
CA TRP A 122 -2.78 2.18 4.96
C TRP A 122 -1.58 3.05 4.55
N PRO A 123 -0.36 2.46 4.39
CA PRO A 123 0.85 3.25 4.19
C PRO A 123 1.00 3.80 2.76
N VAL A 124 0.17 3.37 1.79
CA VAL A 124 0.33 3.71 0.36
C VAL A 124 0.37 5.23 0.09
N PRO A 125 -0.52 6.07 0.65
CA PRO A 125 -0.46 7.53 0.45
C PRO A 125 0.81 8.16 1.01
N PHE A 126 1.29 7.69 2.16
CA PHE A 126 2.55 8.13 2.76
C PHE A 126 3.75 7.70 1.92
N LEU A 127 3.76 6.44 1.46
CA LEU A 127 4.78 5.90 0.55
C LEU A 127 4.81 6.66 -0.78
N ARG A 128 3.65 7.05 -1.33
CA ARG A 128 3.55 7.86 -2.55
C ARG A 128 4.12 9.26 -2.33
N THR A 129 3.84 9.83 -1.17
CA THR A 129 4.33 11.16 -0.79
C THR A 129 5.85 11.18 -0.69
N ILE A 130 6.46 10.18 -0.04
CA ILE A 130 7.93 10.11 0.06
C ILE A 130 8.59 9.68 -1.26
N SER A 131 7.93 8.88 -2.10
CA SER A 131 8.49 8.42 -3.39
C SER A 131 8.61 9.54 -4.42
N ALA A 132 7.74 10.55 -4.33
CA ALA A 132 7.78 11.76 -5.14
C ALA A 132 8.96 12.70 -4.77
N ARG A 133 9.67 12.41 -3.67
CA ARG A 133 10.74 13.25 -3.12
C ARG A 133 12.11 12.64 -3.34
N GLU A 134 13.10 13.52 -3.43
CA GLU A 134 14.49 13.13 -3.67
C GLU A 134 15.37 13.30 -2.42
N GLU A 135 14.82 13.51 -1.22
CA GLU A 135 15.64 13.65 -0.01
C GLU A 135 16.24 12.29 0.42
N PRO A 136 17.48 12.24 0.95
CA PRO A 136 18.11 11.00 1.41
C PRO A 136 17.25 10.21 2.41
N TRP A 137 16.64 10.92 3.37
CA TRP A 137 15.75 10.31 4.36
C TRP A 137 14.52 9.67 3.71
N THR A 138 13.82 10.37 2.81
CA THR A 138 12.67 9.80 2.08
C THR A 138 13.05 8.57 1.25
N ARG A 139 14.23 8.61 0.60
CA ARG A 139 14.75 7.47 -0.17
C ARG A 139 15.02 6.27 0.71
N ALA A 140 15.67 6.48 1.86
CA ALA A 140 15.99 5.41 2.80
C ALA A 140 14.74 4.70 3.31
N HIS A 141 13.72 5.46 3.73
CA HIS A 141 12.43 4.89 4.15
C HIS A 141 11.74 4.12 3.03
N PHE A 142 11.73 4.67 1.81
CA PHE A 142 11.09 4.00 0.68
C PHE A 142 11.85 2.72 0.24
N LEU A 143 13.18 2.75 0.22
CA LEU A 143 14.01 1.58 -0.04
C LEU A 143 13.80 0.50 1.03
N ASN A 144 13.68 0.89 2.30
CA ASN A 144 13.35 -0.04 3.38
C ASN A 144 11.97 -0.68 3.17
N ALA A 145 10.98 0.11 2.74
CA ALA A 145 9.65 -0.41 2.41
C ALA A 145 9.68 -1.39 1.23
N LEU A 146 10.51 -1.14 0.19
CA LEU A 146 10.72 -2.07 -0.92
C LEU A 146 11.42 -3.38 -0.48
N ARG A 147 12.36 -3.30 0.47
CA ARG A 147 13.10 -4.47 0.97
C ARG A 147 12.22 -5.35 1.85
N THR A 148 11.43 -4.74 2.72
CA THR A 148 10.58 -5.47 3.68
C THR A 148 9.32 -6.03 3.00
N GLY A 149 9.13 -7.35 3.09
CA GLY A 149 7.98 -8.06 2.48
C GLY A 149 6.62 -7.47 2.88
N LYS A 150 6.47 -7.01 4.13
CA LYS A 150 5.23 -6.41 4.64
C LYS A 150 4.78 -5.16 3.86
N LYS A 151 5.71 -4.32 3.41
CA LYS A 151 5.43 -3.02 2.77
C LYS A 151 5.85 -2.97 1.29
N ARG A 152 6.44 -4.04 0.75
CA ARG A 152 6.96 -4.10 -0.63
C ARG A 152 5.89 -3.81 -1.68
N HIS A 153 4.75 -4.53 -1.62
CA HIS A 153 3.64 -4.29 -2.55
C HIS A 153 3.09 -2.87 -2.39
N ASP A 154 2.99 -2.35 -1.17
CA ASP A 154 2.50 -1.00 -0.89
C ASP A 154 3.44 0.06 -1.48
N ALA A 155 4.75 -0.15 -1.36
CA ALA A 155 5.77 0.71 -1.95
C ALA A 155 5.72 0.65 -3.48
N LEU A 156 5.60 -0.53 -4.08
CA LEU A 156 5.45 -0.67 -5.53
C LEU A 156 4.16 0.00 -6.04
N ARG A 157 3.03 -0.15 -5.32
CA ARG A 157 1.76 0.53 -5.64
C ARG A 157 1.86 2.06 -5.53
N ALA A 158 2.71 2.55 -4.64
CA ALA A 158 2.96 3.97 -4.46
C ALA A 158 3.75 4.60 -5.62
N LEU A 159 4.40 3.78 -6.48
CA LEU A 159 5.08 4.27 -7.69
C LEU A 159 4.07 4.50 -8.82
N THR A 160 3.64 5.75 -8.98
CA THR A 160 2.77 6.17 -10.09
C THR A 160 3.54 6.54 -11.36
N SER A 161 4.86 6.73 -11.24
CA SER A 161 5.76 7.03 -12.35
C SER A 161 7.12 6.37 -12.12
N PRO A 162 7.93 6.20 -13.18
CA PRO A 162 9.28 5.64 -13.04
C PRO A 162 10.11 6.42 -12.01
N PRO A 163 10.72 5.74 -11.02
CA PRO A 163 11.56 6.42 -10.03
C PRO A 163 12.65 7.20 -10.73
N LYS A 164 12.95 8.43 -10.32
CA LYS A 164 14.06 9.20 -10.93
C LYS A 164 15.43 8.73 -10.44
N ASN A 165 15.49 8.30 -9.19
CA ASN A 165 16.70 7.86 -8.52
C ASN A 165 17.17 6.48 -9.03
N ARG A 166 18.47 6.36 -9.29
CA ARG A 166 19.10 5.13 -9.81
C ARG A 166 18.97 3.94 -8.85
N GLU A 167 19.25 4.13 -7.57
CA GLU A 167 19.16 3.08 -6.55
C GLU A 167 17.72 2.55 -6.41
N LEU A 168 16.72 3.43 -6.44
CA LEU A 168 15.31 3.05 -6.47
C LEU A 168 14.96 2.27 -7.75
N LYS A 169 15.41 2.73 -8.92
CA LYS A 169 15.22 1.98 -10.17
C LYS A 169 15.83 0.59 -10.10
N GLU A 170 17.04 0.47 -9.59
CA GLU A 170 17.76 -0.80 -9.43
C GLU A 170 17.03 -1.72 -8.44
N ALA A 171 16.53 -1.20 -7.32
CA ALA A 171 15.75 -1.96 -6.34
C ALA A 171 14.42 -2.47 -6.94
N VAL A 172 13.66 -1.61 -7.62
CA VAL A 172 12.41 -2.01 -8.29
C VAL A 172 12.68 -3.00 -9.41
N ASN A 173 13.77 -2.82 -10.17
CA ASN A 173 14.16 -3.74 -11.23
C ASN A 173 14.57 -5.10 -10.65
N PHE A 174 15.31 -5.10 -9.55
CA PHE A 174 15.67 -6.32 -8.83
C PHE A 174 14.42 -7.07 -8.36
N ILE A 175 13.49 -6.38 -7.70
CA ILE A 175 12.22 -6.96 -7.26
C ILE A 175 11.44 -7.52 -8.45
N GLY A 176 11.29 -6.76 -9.54
CA GLY A 176 10.55 -7.23 -10.71
C GLY A 176 11.15 -8.47 -11.39
N ASN A 177 12.45 -8.72 -11.22
CA ASN A 177 13.11 -9.91 -11.78
C ASN A 177 13.17 -11.08 -10.79
N CYS A 178 13.32 -10.81 -9.49
CA CYS A 178 13.74 -11.80 -8.50
C CYS A 178 12.72 -12.08 -7.42
N ASP A 179 11.68 -11.25 -7.28
CA ASP A 179 10.56 -11.55 -6.42
C ASP A 179 9.73 -12.70 -7.01
N VAL A 180 9.22 -13.57 -6.15
CA VAL A 180 8.36 -14.70 -6.55
C VAL A 180 6.91 -14.24 -6.80
N SER A 181 6.55 -13.05 -6.31
CA SER A 181 5.23 -12.46 -6.49
C SER A 181 5.06 -11.92 -7.90
N LEU A 182 4.14 -12.53 -8.67
CA LEU A 182 3.69 -11.98 -9.96
C LEU A 182 3.19 -10.55 -9.79
N TYR A 183 2.44 -10.29 -8.73
CA TYR A 183 1.88 -8.98 -8.47
C TYR A 183 2.99 -7.94 -8.27
N ALA A 184 4.04 -8.28 -7.52
CA ALA A 184 5.22 -7.42 -7.39
C ALA A 184 5.90 -7.17 -8.74
N ARG A 185 6.01 -8.20 -9.58
CA ARG A 185 6.56 -8.07 -10.93
C ARG A 185 5.70 -7.17 -11.82
N GLU A 186 4.39 -7.33 -11.82
CA GLU A 186 3.46 -6.48 -12.59
C GLU A 186 3.56 -5.03 -12.15
N LEU A 187 3.59 -4.77 -10.84
CA LEU A 187 3.77 -3.42 -10.32
C LEU A 187 5.14 -2.84 -10.67
N ALA A 188 6.20 -3.65 -10.64
CA ALA A 188 7.54 -3.23 -11.05
C ALA A 188 7.62 -2.93 -12.55
N VAL A 189 6.96 -3.73 -13.39
CA VAL A 189 6.81 -3.47 -14.83
C VAL A 189 6.00 -2.20 -15.06
N LYS A 190 4.90 -2.00 -14.35
CA LYS A 190 4.10 -0.77 -14.41
C LYS A 190 4.92 0.46 -14.01
N ALA A 191 5.74 0.33 -12.98
CA ALA A 191 6.60 1.41 -12.51
C ALA A 191 7.75 1.71 -13.49
N LEU A 192 8.40 0.71 -14.08
CA LEU A 192 9.60 0.90 -14.92
C LEU A 192 9.35 0.87 -16.43
N GLY A 193 8.16 0.46 -16.87
CA GLY A 193 7.81 0.16 -18.26
C GLY A 193 8.39 -1.17 -18.76
N LYS A 194 9.68 -1.41 -18.53
CA LYS A 194 10.37 -2.65 -18.90
C LYS A 194 11.44 -3.01 -17.87
N LEU A 195 11.52 -4.31 -17.55
CA LEU A 195 12.57 -4.84 -16.69
C LEU A 195 13.84 -5.12 -17.48
N THR A 196 14.98 -4.72 -16.90
CA THR A 196 16.31 -5.12 -17.34
C THR A 196 16.65 -6.44 -16.66
N LYS A 197 17.08 -7.44 -17.44
CA LYS A 197 17.42 -8.77 -16.91
C LYS A 197 18.54 -8.65 -15.87
N VAL A 198 18.31 -9.18 -14.68
CA VAL A 198 19.33 -9.30 -13.63
C VAL A 198 19.48 -10.75 -13.19
N LYS A 199 20.64 -11.08 -12.63
CA LYS A 199 20.88 -12.38 -12.02
C LYS A 199 20.27 -12.38 -10.63
N CYS A 200 19.32 -13.28 -10.39
CA CYS A 200 18.72 -13.44 -9.08
C CYS A 200 19.59 -14.32 -8.18
N PRO A 201 19.65 -14.03 -6.86
CA PRO A 201 20.27 -14.93 -5.91
C PRO A 201 19.66 -16.32 -6.03
N GLU A 202 20.50 -17.35 -6.02
CA GLU A 202 20.01 -18.72 -5.93
C GLU A 202 19.62 -19.00 -4.50
N SER A 203 18.47 -19.66 -4.29
CA SER A 203 18.12 -20.13 -2.95
C SER A 203 19.14 -21.17 -2.50
N LYS A 204 19.61 -21.03 -1.26
CA LYS A 204 20.40 -22.07 -0.61
C LYS A 204 19.59 -23.34 -0.35
N TRP A 205 18.27 -23.19 -0.26
CA TRP A 205 17.35 -24.27 0.05
C TRP A 205 17.05 -25.12 -1.18
N ARG A 206 16.98 -26.43 -0.96
CA ARG A 206 16.71 -27.43 -1.97
C ARG A 206 15.63 -28.38 -1.52
N VAL A 207 14.85 -28.89 -2.47
CA VAL A 207 13.83 -29.91 -2.18
C VAL A 207 14.42 -31.29 -2.45
N LYS A 208 14.44 -32.14 -1.43
CA LYS A 208 14.92 -33.53 -1.55
C LYS A 208 14.04 -34.46 -0.73
N ASN A 209 13.45 -35.47 -1.38
CA ASN A 209 12.66 -36.54 -0.74
C ASN A 209 11.56 -36.01 0.21
N GLY A 210 10.81 -34.98 -0.20
CA GLY A 210 9.75 -34.40 0.64
C GLY A 210 10.25 -33.55 1.82
N ALA A 211 11.52 -33.15 1.81
CA ALA A 211 12.12 -32.25 2.79
C ALA A 211 12.80 -31.06 2.11
N VAL A 212 12.93 -29.96 2.84
CA VAL A 212 13.72 -28.80 2.43
C VAL A 212 15.06 -28.83 3.16
N THR A 213 16.16 -28.64 2.45
CA THR A 213 17.51 -28.67 3.03
C THR A 213 18.43 -27.62 2.44
N ASP A 214 19.29 -27.02 3.26
CA ASP A 214 20.40 -26.15 2.82
C ASP A 214 21.76 -26.88 2.82
N GLY A 215 21.75 -28.20 2.99
CA GLY A 215 22.93 -29.05 3.13
C GLY A 215 23.42 -29.25 4.57
N VAL A 216 22.98 -28.41 5.51
CA VAL A 216 23.27 -28.54 6.94
C VAL A 216 22.00 -28.91 7.71
N THR A 217 20.93 -28.16 7.48
CA THR A 217 19.63 -28.37 8.08
C THR A 217 18.74 -29.14 7.11
N THR A 218 17.95 -30.08 7.60
CA THR A 218 16.91 -30.76 6.83
C THR A 218 15.59 -30.66 7.57
N VAL A 219 14.57 -30.14 6.90
CA VAL A 219 13.24 -29.87 7.47
C VAL A 219 12.21 -30.65 6.65
N PRO A 220 11.54 -31.66 7.23
CA PRO A 220 10.51 -32.40 6.51
C PRO A 220 9.29 -31.51 6.23
N LEU A 221 8.81 -31.51 4.98
CA LEU A 221 7.53 -30.91 4.63
C LEU A 221 6.43 -31.83 5.11
N ILE A 222 5.45 -31.26 5.81
CA ILE A 222 4.32 -32.02 6.34
C ILE A 222 3.07 -31.58 5.61
N SER A 223 2.29 -32.55 5.15
CA SER A 223 1.03 -32.31 4.46
C SER A 223 0.15 -31.38 5.28
N ALA A 224 -0.36 -30.33 4.65
CA ALA A 224 -1.25 -29.40 5.30
C ALA A 224 -2.62 -30.06 5.51
N ARG A 225 -3.09 -30.13 6.75
CA ARG A 225 -4.49 -30.47 7.05
C ARG A 225 -5.28 -29.18 7.23
N GLN A 226 -6.33 -29.01 6.45
CA GLN A 226 -7.28 -27.93 6.63
C GLN A 226 -8.24 -28.30 7.76
N GLU A 227 -8.37 -27.40 8.74
CA GLU A 227 -9.47 -27.47 9.68
C GLU A 227 -10.77 -27.04 9.00
N PRO A 228 -11.94 -27.60 9.34
CA PRO A 228 -13.25 -27.03 9.00
C PRO A 228 -13.66 -25.99 10.06
N GLY A 229 -14.20 -24.83 9.67
CA GLY A 229 -14.71 -23.88 10.70
C GLY A 229 -14.77 -22.39 10.36
N VAL A 230 -15.15 -22.01 9.14
CA VAL A 230 -15.38 -20.58 8.83
C VAL A 230 -16.80 -20.19 9.27
N ASN A 231 -16.92 -19.38 10.33
CA ASN A 231 -18.15 -18.63 10.63
C ASN A 231 -17.86 -17.14 10.41
N ILE A 232 -18.41 -16.57 9.34
CA ILE A 232 -18.32 -15.14 9.06
C ILE A 232 -19.50 -14.46 9.75
N THR A 233 -19.25 -13.71 10.83
CA THR A 233 -20.27 -12.93 11.53
C THR A 233 -19.90 -11.45 11.52
N GLY A 234 -20.56 -10.65 10.66
CA GLY A 234 -20.39 -9.19 10.65
C GLY A 234 -19.05 -8.68 10.09
N GLU A 235 -18.50 -7.62 10.70
CA GLU A 235 -17.28 -6.91 10.28
C GLU A 235 -15.96 -7.57 10.74
N THR A 236 -16.05 -8.63 11.54
CA THR A 236 -14.91 -9.43 12.02
C THR A 236 -15.13 -10.89 11.67
N ALA A 237 -14.21 -11.49 10.92
CA ALA A 237 -14.21 -12.93 10.69
C ALA A 237 -13.45 -13.61 11.83
N GLU A 238 -14.19 -14.31 12.70
CA GLU A 238 -13.66 -15.14 13.76
C GLU A 238 -13.62 -16.59 13.32
N TRP A 239 -12.45 -17.22 13.43
CA TRP A 239 -12.31 -18.65 13.25
C TRP A 239 -12.53 -19.38 14.57
N ARG A 240 -13.38 -20.39 14.59
CA ARG A 240 -13.53 -21.27 15.77
C ARG A 240 -12.94 -22.63 15.45
N ARG A 241 -11.92 -23.02 16.22
CA ARG A 241 -11.32 -24.35 16.20
C ARG A 241 -12.34 -25.38 16.69
N GLY A 242 -12.18 -26.64 16.27
CA GLY A 242 -13.02 -27.76 16.72
C GLY A 242 -12.94 -28.05 18.23
N ASP A 243 -11.93 -27.53 18.92
CA ASP A 243 -11.77 -27.62 20.39
C ASP A 243 -12.34 -26.39 21.14
N GLY A 244 -12.99 -25.47 20.42
CA GLY A 244 -13.59 -24.25 20.99
C GLY A 244 -12.66 -23.04 21.06
N GLY A 245 -11.40 -23.15 20.64
CA GLY A 245 -10.49 -21.99 20.55
C GLY A 245 -10.92 -20.99 19.47
N VAL A 246 -10.76 -19.69 19.72
CA VAL A 246 -11.08 -18.62 18.75
C VAL A 246 -9.79 -18.03 18.18
N ILE A 247 -9.69 -17.94 16.86
CA ILE A 247 -8.68 -17.19 16.12
C ILE A 247 -9.37 -15.95 15.56
N SER A 248 -9.10 -14.78 16.14
CA SER A 248 -9.58 -13.49 15.62
C SER A 248 -8.41 -12.74 14.98
N GLY A 249 -8.59 -12.34 13.72
CA GLY A 249 -7.66 -11.44 13.03
C GLY A 249 -8.26 -10.05 12.93
N LEU A 250 -7.59 -9.04 13.50
CA LEU A 250 -7.98 -7.65 13.27
C LEU A 250 -7.66 -7.26 11.82
N GLY A 251 -8.68 -7.02 11.00
CA GLY A 251 -8.56 -6.44 9.66
C GLY A 251 -8.25 -7.41 8.50
N TYR A 252 -8.26 -8.73 8.74
CA TYR A 252 -8.02 -9.75 7.71
C TYR A 252 -9.15 -10.79 7.74
N LEU A 253 -9.57 -11.27 6.57
CA LEU A 253 -10.47 -12.42 6.48
C LEU A 253 -9.63 -13.70 6.48
N PRO A 254 -9.51 -14.45 7.59
CA PRO A 254 -8.87 -15.76 7.60
C PRO A 254 -9.55 -16.69 6.59
N LEU A 255 -8.79 -17.13 5.58
CA LEU A 255 -9.22 -18.02 4.52
C LEU A 255 -9.01 -19.50 4.86
N GLY A 256 -8.11 -19.81 5.80
CA GLY A 256 -7.87 -21.18 6.24
C GLY A 256 -6.85 -21.27 7.37
N VAL A 257 -6.89 -22.37 8.09
CA VAL A 257 -5.94 -22.71 9.17
C VAL A 257 -5.34 -24.07 8.87
N LEU A 258 -4.01 -24.17 8.87
CA LEU A 258 -3.26 -25.41 8.67
C LEU A 258 -2.56 -25.79 9.97
N GLN A 259 -2.65 -27.07 10.35
CA GLN A 259 -2.02 -27.58 11.57
C GLN A 259 -0.84 -28.51 11.27
N ARG A 260 0.17 -28.47 12.17
CA ARG A 260 1.33 -29.36 12.22
C ARG A 260 1.66 -29.67 13.68
N GLY A 261 1.21 -30.81 14.21
CA GLY A 261 1.34 -31.09 15.64
C GLY A 261 0.61 -30.02 16.47
N SER A 262 1.32 -29.34 17.37
CA SER A 262 0.79 -28.20 18.14
C SER A 262 0.91 -26.85 17.42
N GLU A 263 1.59 -26.79 16.27
CA GLU A 263 1.82 -25.54 15.54
C GLU A 263 0.66 -25.23 14.58
N THR A 264 0.34 -23.94 14.46
CA THR A 264 -0.78 -23.44 13.66
C THR A 264 -0.32 -22.37 12.69
N LEU A 265 -0.63 -22.57 11.40
CA LEU A 265 -0.49 -21.56 10.35
C LEU A 265 -1.87 -21.00 9.99
N VAL A 266 -2.00 -19.68 9.95
CA VAL A 266 -3.20 -18.96 9.52
C VAL A 266 -2.95 -18.34 8.15
N LEU A 267 -3.88 -18.60 7.23
CA LEU A 267 -3.95 -17.98 5.91
C LEU A 267 -5.03 -16.88 5.93
N GLY A 268 -4.75 -15.66 5.47
CA GLY A 268 -5.77 -14.58 5.53
C GLY A 268 -5.75 -13.57 4.37
N SER A 269 -6.87 -13.27 3.72
CA SER A 269 -6.92 -12.32 2.60
C SER A 269 -6.75 -10.87 3.06
N ARG A 270 -5.95 -10.08 2.31
CA ARG A 270 -5.99 -8.62 2.34
C ARG A 270 -6.84 -8.14 1.17
N GLY A 271 -8.10 -7.79 1.43
CA GLY A 271 -8.93 -7.03 0.48
C GLY A 271 -9.39 -7.75 -0.80
N GLY A 272 -9.70 -9.04 -0.74
CA GLY A 272 -10.49 -9.71 -1.79
C GLY A 272 -9.71 -10.49 -2.85
N MET A 273 -8.39 -10.59 -2.76
CA MET A 273 -7.61 -11.67 -3.37
C MET A 273 -6.69 -12.28 -2.30
N PHE A 274 -6.36 -13.55 -2.49
CA PHE A 274 -5.84 -14.48 -1.48
C PHE A 274 -4.49 -14.09 -0.83
N GLY A 275 -4.12 -14.78 0.25
CA GLY A 275 -3.81 -14.13 1.52
C GLY A 275 -2.50 -14.44 2.26
N ALA A 276 -2.26 -13.61 3.28
CA ALA A 276 -1.23 -13.64 4.32
C ALA A 276 -0.91 -15.04 4.86
N VAL A 277 0.37 -15.29 5.19
CA VAL A 277 0.85 -16.53 5.81
C VAL A 277 1.44 -16.17 7.18
N GLY A 278 0.80 -16.55 8.29
CA GLY A 278 1.32 -16.27 9.64
C GLY A 278 1.25 -17.48 10.55
N THR A 279 2.25 -17.68 11.41
CA THR A 279 2.18 -18.69 12.49
C THR A 279 1.64 -18.05 13.77
N LEU A 280 0.72 -18.72 14.47
CA LEU A 280 0.24 -18.31 15.79
C LEU A 280 1.09 -18.98 16.87
N GLU A 281 2.02 -18.23 17.46
CA GLU A 281 2.52 -18.44 18.83
C GLU A 281 2.01 -17.33 19.76
N GLU A 282 1.96 -17.59 21.06
CA GLU A 282 1.43 -16.73 22.14
C GLU A 282 2.01 -15.29 22.13
N ASN A 283 3.14 -15.07 21.44
CA ASN A 283 3.87 -13.80 21.35
C ASN A 283 4.17 -13.34 19.89
N SER A 284 3.53 -13.90 18.86
CA SER A 284 4.09 -13.89 17.50
C SER A 284 3.71 -12.72 16.58
N ILE A 285 4.72 -12.34 15.78
CA ILE A 285 4.68 -11.42 14.64
C ILE A 285 4.08 -12.17 13.44
N SER A 286 3.07 -11.59 12.79
CA SER A 286 2.47 -12.15 11.57
C SER A 286 3.23 -11.74 10.31
N TRP A 287 3.39 -12.67 9.36
CA TRP A 287 3.83 -12.35 7.99
C TRP A 287 2.62 -12.18 7.07
N THR A 288 2.78 -11.34 6.03
CA THR A 288 1.71 -11.04 5.07
C THR A 288 2.28 -11.16 3.68
N TYR A 289 1.81 -12.16 2.94
CA TYR A 289 2.11 -12.40 1.53
C TYR A 289 0.83 -12.80 0.83
N ASP A 290 0.59 -12.34 -0.38
CA ASP A 290 -0.58 -12.75 -1.14
C ASP A 290 -0.31 -14.13 -1.79
N VAL A 291 -0.97 -15.21 -1.35
CA VAL A 291 -0.83 -16.55 -1.97
C VAL A 291 -2.15 -16.92 -2.69
N PRO A 292 -2.19 -17.09 -4.01
CA PRO A 292 -3.42 -17.32 -4.78
C PRO A 292 -3.92 -18.77 -4.81
N SER A 293 -3.28 -19.68 -4.05
CA SER A 293 -3.80 -21.02 -3.82
C SER A 293 -3.52 -21.50 -2.40
N LEU A 294 -4.19 -22.59 -2.01
CA LEU A 294 -4.01 -23.21 -0.70
C LEU A 294 -2.75 -24.08 -0.69
N PRO A 295 -1.89 -23.98 0.34
CA PRO A 295 -0.73 -24.84 0.50
C PRO A 295 -1.08 -26.33 0.56
N THR A 296 -0.24 -27.17 -0.03
CA THR A 296 -0.34 -28.65 0.03
C THR A 296 0.50 -29.24 1.14
N ALA A 297 1.62 -28.60 1.50
CA ALA A 297 2.47 -28.97 2.62
C ALA A 297 3.18 -27.73 3.17
N TRP A 298 3.63 -27.77 4.42
CA TRP A 298 4.40 -26.68 5.00
C TRP A 298 5.35 -27.17 6.10
N ALA A 299 6.31 -26.33 6.43
CA ALA A 299 7.21 -26.52 7.56
C ALA A 299 7.71 -25.18 8.11
N VAL A 300 8.24 -25.20 9.33
CA VAL A 300 8.91 -24.08 9.97
C VAL A 300 10.25 -24.54 10.52
N SER A 301 11.28 -23.70 10.39
CA SER A 301 12.57 -23.86 11.03
C SER A 301 13.09 -22.51 11.49
N GLY A 302 13.15 -22.30 12.81
CA GLY A 302 13.45 -21.01 13.41
C GLY A 302 12.51 -19.93 12.88
N GLU A 303 13.07 -18.93 12.20
CA GLU A 303 12.32 -17.79 11.67
C GLU A 303 11.95 -17.93 10.18
N THR A 304 12.12 -19.12 9.60
CA THR A 304 11.84 -19.40 8.19
C THR A 304 10.63 -20.33 8.05
N VAL A 305 9.69 -19.95 7.18
CA VAL A 305 8.52 -20.76 6.83
C VAL A 305 8.68 -21.30 5.42
N PHE A 306 8.40 -22.58 5.25
CA PHE A 306 8.42 -23.30 3.98
C PHE A 306 6.99 -23.67 3.62
N VAL A 307 6.56 -23.34 2.41
CA VAL A 307 5.19 -23.62 1.96
C VAL A 307 5.25 -24.23 0.57
N GLU A 308 4.79 -25.47 0.46
CA GLU A 308 4.58 -26.15 -0.81
C GLU A 308 3.22 -25.75 -1.39
N MET A 309 3.21 -25.29 -2.64
CA MET A 309 2.01 -24.97 -3.40
C MET A 309 2.25 -25.21 -4.91
N GLU A 310 1.22 -25.08 -5.73
CA GLU A 310 1.37 -25.21 -7.20
C GLU A 310 2.18 -24.04 -7.77
N ALA A 311 3.03 -24.31 -8.77
CA ALA A 311 3.98 -23.34 -9.32
C ALA A 311 3.34 -22.09 -9.96
N ASP A 312 2.13 -22.22 -10.49
CA ASP A 312 1.31 -21.14 -11.04
C ASP A 312 0.63 -20.30 -9.95
N SER A 313 0.74 -20.74 -8.69
CA SER A 313 0.23 -19.99 -7.55
C SER A 313 1.16 -18.83 -7.21
N LEU A 314 2.47 -18.92 -7.39
CA LEU A 314 3.33 -17.75 -7.17
C LEU A 314 4.35 -17.78 -8.28
N SER A 315 3.93 -17.29 -9.44
CA SER A 315 4.65 -17.56 -10.69
C SER A 315 6.03 -16.91 -10.71
N SER A 316 6.98 -17.77 -10.35
CA SER A 316 8.42 -17.64 -10.43
C SER A 316 8.92 -17.17 -11.80
N PRO A 317 10.08 -16.48 -11.85
CA PRO A 317 10.86 -16.32 -13.08
C PRO A 317 11.57 -17.62 -13.53
N ALA A 318 11.50 -18.72 -12.78
CA ALA A 318 12.03 -20.01 -13.21
C ALA A 318 11.11 -20.64 -14.27
N PRO A 319 11.65 -21.36 -15.27
CA PRO A 319 10.86 -22.16 -16.20
C PRO A 319 10.27 -23.36 -15.43
N VAL A 320 9.21 -23.12 -14.67
CA VAL A 320 8.51 -24.17 -13.92
C VAL A 320 7.40 -24.72 -14.81
N VAL A 321 7.34 -26.05 -14.91
CA VAL A 321 6.32 -26.74 -15.69
C VAL A 321 4.97 -26.55 -14.98
N ARG A 322 3.93 -26.20 -15.74
CA ARG A 322 2.57 -26.03 -15.21
C ARG A 322 2.13 -27.27 -14.43
N GLY A 323 1.57 -27.08 -13.23
CA GLY A 323 1.13 -28.17 -12.33
C GLY A 323 2.23 -28.79 -11.47
N GLN A 324 3.47 -28.34 -11.55
CA GLN A 324 4.53 -28.76 -10.64
C GLN A 324 4.35 -28.10 -9.27
N ARG A 325 4.60 -28.83 -8.18
CA ARG A 325 4.68 -28.25 -6.84
C ARG A 325 6.03 -27.58 -6.60
N VAL A 326 6.00 -26.41 -6.00
CA VAL A 326 7.19 -25.64 -5.62
C VAL A 326 7.12 -25.28 -4.15
N VAL A 327 8.29 -25.13 -3.53
CA VAL A 327 8.38 -24.76 -2.13
C VAL A 327 8.87 -23.32 -2.03
N HIS A 328 7.97 -22.45 -1.56
CA HIS A 328 8.28 -21.08 -1.21
C HIS A 328 8.96 -21.03 0.14
N VAL A 329 10.04 -20.28 0.21
CA VAL A 329 10.80 -20.02 1.44
C VAL A 329 10.53 -18.59 1.83
N PHE A 330 9.82 -18.39 2.93
CA PHE A 330 9.53 -17.09 3.52
C PHE A 330 10.49 -16.84 4.68
N GLU A 331 11.28 -15.78 4.56
CA GLU A 331 12.24 -15.35 5.57
C GLU A 331 11.62 -14.22 6.43
N ARG A 332 12.06 -14.11 7.69
CA ARG A 332 11.47 -13.16 8.65
C ARG A 332 11.60 -11.70 8.26
N ASP A 333 12.64 -11.34 7.53
CA ASP A 333 12.86 -9.99 7.00
C ASP A 333 11.87 -9.63 5.88
N GLY A 334 11.03 -10.57 5.46
CA GLY A 334 10.08 -10.38 4.38
C GLY A 334 10.59 -10.89 3.02
N GLY A 335 11.77 -11.51 2.98
CA GLY A 335 12.33 -12.15 1.79
C GLY A 335 11.51 -13.37 1.39
N VAL A 336 11.33 -13.57 0.07
CA VAL A 336 10.73 -14.80 -0.45
C VAL A 336 11.61 -15.35 -1.56
N THR A 337 11.98 -16.63 -1.44
CA THR A 337 12.71 -17.36 -2.46
C THR A 337 12.04 -18.69 -2.78
N LEU A 338 12.59 -19.45 -3.71
CA LEU A 338 12.14 -20.80 -4.05
C LEU A 338 13.21 -21.80 -3.71
N ALA A 339 12.87 -22.82 -2.93
CA ALA A 339 13.74 -23.99 -2.80
C ALA A 339 13.72 -24.78 -4.13
N LYS A 340 14.90 -25.18 -4.61
CA LYS A 340 15.06 -25.84 -5.91
C LYS A 340 15.32 -27.33 -5.83
#